data_AF-A0A5K0YHE5-F1
#
_entry.id   AF-A0A5K0YHE5-F1
#
_cell.length_a   1.000
_cell.length_b   1.000
_cell.length_c   1.000
_cell.angle_alpha   90.00
_cell.angle_beta   90.00
_cell.angle_gamma   90.00
#
_symmetry.space_group_name_H-M   'P 1'
#
loop_
_entity.id
_entity.type
_entity.pdbx_description
1 polymer ?
#
loop_
_entity_poly.entity_id
_entity_poly.type
_entity_poly.pdbx_seq_one_letter_code
_entity_poly.pdbx_strand_id
1 'polypeptide(L)' 'VWFMHCHLERHLSWGMDAVFIVRDGESPDERLLPPPPNMPRC' A
#
# COMPACT_ATOMS: atom_id res chain seq x y z
N VAL A 1 3.52 0.05 1.02
CA VAL A 1 2.32 0.93 0.95
C VAL A 1 1.13 0.12 1.44
N TRP A 2 0.32 0.67 2.34
CA TRP A 2 -0.84 -0.02 2.92
C TRP A 2 -2.12 0.76 2.62
N PHE A 3 -3.12 0.07 2.06
CA PHE A 3 -4.42 0.66 1.76
C PHE A 3 -5.38 0.40 2.92
N MET A 4 -5.98 1.45 3.46
CA MET A 4 -7.01 1.38 4.50
C MET A 4 -8.26 2.04 3.96
N HIS A 5 -9.39 1.36 4.05
CA HIS A 5 -10.64 1.89 3.53
C HIS A 5 -11.85 1.31 4.25
N CYS A 6 -13.01 1.95 4.06
CA CYS A 6 -14.28 1.36 4.45
C CYS A 6 -14.57 0.12 3.59
N HIS A 7 -14.89 -1.01 4.22
CA HIS A 7 -15.24 -2.25 3.51
C HIS A 7 -16.62 -2.23 2.83
N LEU A 8 -17.39 -1.14 2.97
CA LEU A 8 -18.57 -0.91 2.15
C LEU A 8 -18.12 -0.38 0.80
N GLU A 9 -18.20 -1.19 -0.26
CA GLU A 9 -17.66 -0.87 -1.60
C GLU A 9 -18.11 0.50 -2.13
N ARG A 10 -19.36 0.86 -1.87
CA ARG A 10 -19.90 2.17 -2.24
C ARG A 10 -19.13 3.31 -1.57
N HIS A 11 -18.77 3.19 -0.30
CA HIS A 11 -17.98 4.19 0.42
C HIS A 11 -16.53 4.23 -0.04
N LEU A 12 -15.94 3.08 -0.39
CA LEU A 12 -14.64 3.01 -1.03
C LEU A 12 -14.64 3.81 -2.36
N SER A 13 -15.59 3.56 -3.25
CA SER A 13 -15.68 4.27 -4.54
C SER A 13 -15.90 5.79 -4.40
N TRP A 14 -16.39 6.22 -3.24
CA TRP A 14 -16.64 7.62 -2.92
C TRP A 14 -15.45 8.31 -2.23
N GLY A 15 -14.37 7.57 -1.95
CA GLY A 15 -13.15 8.12 -1.36
C GLY A 15 -13.11 8.06 0.17
N MET A 16 -13.86 7.16 0.82
CA MET A 16 -13.65 6.84 2.23
C MET A 16 -12.49 5.85 2.38
N ASP A 17 -11.32 6.31 1.99
CA ASP A 17 -10.08 5.57 1.99
C ASP A 17 -8.89 6.44 2.39
N ALA A 18 -7.78 5.79 2.71
CA ALA A 18 -6.50 6.40 3.02
C ALA A 18 -5.37 5.42 2.69
N VAL A 19 -4.19 5.97 2.46
CA VAL A 19 -2.98 5.20 2.19
C VAL A 19 -1.92 5.54 3.23
N PHE A 20 -1.34 4.51 3.83
CA PHE A 20 -0.19 4.66 4.71
C PHE A 20 1.11 4.29 3.99
N ILE A 21 2.07 5.21 4.01
CA ILE A 21 3.44 4.99 3.56
C ILE A 21 4.30 4.75 4.79
N VAL A 22 4.55 3.48 5.09
CA VAL A 22 5.51 3.07 6.12
C VAL A 22 6.89 3.05 5.48
N ARG A 23 7.82 3.84 6.02
CA ARG A 23 9.21 3.91 5.55
C ARG A 23 10.02 2.75 6.11
N ASP A 24 11.12 2.42 5.45
CA ASP A 24 12.07 1.41 5.93
C ASP A 24 12.62 1.78 7.31
N GLY A 25 12.82 0.76 8.15
CA GLY A 25 13.53 0.86 9.42
C GLY A 25 15.05 0.78 9.25
N GLU A 26 15.76 0.69 10.37
CA GLU A 26 17.23 0.63 10.39
C GLU A 26 17.75 -0.80 10.17
N SER A 27 17.02 -1.81 10.64
CA SER A 27 17.45 -3.20 10.50
C SER A 27 17.14 -3.75 9.10
N PRO A 28 17.93 -4.71 8.58
CA PRO A 28 17.69 -5.30 7.27
C PRO A 28 16.28 -5.91 7.10
N ASP A 29 15.70 -6.44 8.18
CA ASP A 29 14.39 -7.09 8.18
C ASP A 29 13.21 -6.08 8.24
N GLU A 30 13.50 -4.79 8.44
CA GLU A 30 12.52 -3.69 8.43
C GLU A 30 12.48 -2.94 7.08
N ARG A 31 13.10 -3.50 6.03
CA ARG A 31 13.16 -2.90 4.71
C ARG A 31 12.21 -3.58 3.73
N LEU A 32 11.59 -2.79 2.86
CA LEU A 32 10.77 -3.34 1.79
C LEU A 32 11.61 -4.09 0.76
N LEU A 33 11.04 -5.16 0.22
CA LEU A 33 11.63 -5.87 -0.91
C LEU A 33 11.61 -5.00 -2.18
N PRO A 34 12.58 -5.18 -3.08
CA PRO A 34 12.58 -4.49 -4.36
C PRO A 34 11.38 -4.90 -5.23
N PRO A 35 10.92 -4.03 -6.16
CA PRO A 35 9.83 -4.37 -7.06
C PRO A 35 10.15 -5.61 -7.92
N PRO A 36 9.19 -6.53 -8.12
CA PRO A 36 9.39 -7.67 -8.98
C PRO A 36 9.48 -7.24 -10.46
N PRO A 37 10.30 -7.92 -11.29
CA PRO A 37 10.54 -7.51 -12.67
C PRO A 37 9.32 -7.67 -13.61
N ASN A 38 8.34 -8.48 -13.21
CA ASN A 38 7.13 -8.78 -13.99
C ASN A 38 5.89 -7.99 -13.51
N MET A 39 6.08 -6.83 -12.87
CA MET A 39 4.97 -5.99 -12.43
C MET A 39 4.16 -5.46 -13.64
N PRO A 40 2.81 -5.43 -13.57
CA PRO A 40 1.98 -4.83 -14.63
C PRO A 40 2.35 -3.37 -14.90
N ARG A 41 2.16 -2.93 -16.15
CA ARG A 41 2.29 -1.50 -16.51
C ARG A 41 1.12 -0.72 -15.90
N CYS A 42 1.40 0.50 -15.44
CA CYS A 42 0.41 1.45 -14.94
C CYS A 42 -0.51 1.97 -16.05
#